data_AF-A0A1G1F2P7-F1
#
_entry.id   AF-A0A1G1F2P7-F1
#
_cell.length_a   1.000
_cell.length_b   1.000
_cell.length_c   1.000
_cell.angle_alpha   90.00
_cell.angle_beta   90.00
_cell.angle_gamma   90.00
#
_symmetry.space_group_name_H-M   'P 1'
#
loop_
_entity.id
_entity.type
_entity.pdbx_description
1 polymer ?
#
loop_
_entity_poly.entity_id
_entity_poly.type
_entity_poly.pdbx_seq_one_letter_code
_entity_poly.pdbx_strand_id
1 'polypeptide(L)'
;MPKFYTVDRIGSIEKKETIDLIKYIPSVKDRRLHIDFLFSNGISKHGMRYLDDENYKIPGVERSHILEIIFEYIRRGHFPKLPSRYQSFFAFEKIEECVWFRNDKKSPSAPIYEVECDTYFRADMNCLYLLKNMCDLSIKAHRYWSGQPASDIPPVWEILLTPPVKIVKLIELN
;
A
#
# COMPACT_ATOMS: atom_id res chain seq x y z
N MET A 1 -20.80 4.87 -0.48
CA MET A 1 -19.43 4.49 -0.04
C MET A 1 -18.51 5.67 -0.31
N PRO A 2 -17.47 5.89 0.50
CA PRO A 2 -16.46 6.90 0.22
C PRO A 2 -15.79 6.62 -1.13
N LYS A 3 -15.41 7.69 -1.83
CA LYS A 3 -14.75 7.62 -3.13
C LYS A 3 -13.28 7.99 -2.97
N PHE A 4 -12.41 7.23 -3.62
CA PHE A 4 -10.97 7.45 -3.64
C PHE A 4 -10.43 7.33 -5.06
N TYR A 5 -9.17 7.69 -5.24
CA TYR A 5 -8.51 7.69 -6.54
C TYR A 5 -7.21 6.93 -6.48
N THR A 6 -6.97 6.05 -7.44
CA THR A 6 -5.74 5.25 -7.50
C THR A 6 -5.00 5.47 -8.81
N VAL A 7 -3.67 5.37 -8.77
CA VAL A 7 -2.80 5.48 -9.95
C VAL A 7 -2.33 4.10 -10.38
N ASP A 8 -2.72 3.64 -11.57
CA ASP A 8 -2.35 2.32 -12.09
C ASP A 8 -1.07 2.38 -12.93
N ARG A 9 0.08 2.57 -12.25
CA ARG A 9 1.39 2.70 -12.91
C ARG A 9 1.87 1.44 -13.64
N ILE A 10 1.23 0.29 -13.43
CA ILE A 10 1.68 -1.00 -13.97
C ILE A 10 0.61 -1.72 -14.81
N GLY A 11 -0.50 -1.05 -15.14
CA GLY A 11 -1.57 -1.63 -15.95
C GLY A 11 -2.27 -2.82 -15.28
N SER A 12 -2.36 -2.83 -13.96
CA SER A 12 -2.92 -3.92 -13.16
C SER A 12 -4.45 -3.88 -13.04
N ILE A 13 -5.08 -2.76 -13.38
CA ILE A 13 -6.53 -2.52 -13.24
C ILE A 13 -7.27 -2.71 -14.57
N GLU A 14 -6.57 -2.61 -15.70
CA GLU A 14 -7.18 -2.69 -17.03
C GLU A 14 -8.13 -3.90 -17.13
N LYS A 15 -9.41 -3.63 -17.45
CA LYS A 15 -10.51 -4.61 -17.60
C LYS A 15 -10.99 -5.31 -16.33
N LYS A 16 -10.73 -4.76 -15.14
CA LYS A 16 -11.28 -5.28 -13.88
C LYS A 16 -12.42 -4.43 -13.34
N GLU A 17 -13.44 -5.11 -12.84
CA GLU A 17 -14.54 -4.50 -12.09
C GLU A 17 -14.22 -4.42 -10.58
N THR A 18 -13.45 -5.38 -10.07
CA THR A 18 -13.01 -5.43 -8.67
C THR A 18 -11.54 -5.81 -8.53
N ILE A 19 -10.93 -5.38 -7.42
CA ILE A 19 -9.60 -5.80 -6.98
C ILE A 19 -9.78 -6.58 -5.67
N ASP A 20 -9.39 -7.85 -5.69
CA ASP A 20 -9.45 -8.78 -4.57
C ASP A 20 -8.07 -9.22 -4.07
N LEU A 21 -8.06 -9.86 -2.88
CA LEU A 21 -6.89 -10.59 -2.40
C LEU A 21 -6.62 -11.80 -3.29
N ILE A 22 -5.34 -12.13 -3.43
CA ILE A 22 -4.88 -13.32 -4.14
C ILE A 22 -4.20 -14.26 -3.15
N LYS A 23 -4.34 -15.57 -3.38
CA LYS A 23 -3.47 -16.56 -2.73
C LYS A 23 -2.15 -16.59 -3.48
N TYR A 24 -1.11 -16.05 -2.86
CA TYR A 24 0.25 -16.14 -3.38
C TYR A 24 0.86 -17.50 -3.00
N ILE A 25 1.47 -18.17 -3.97
CA ILE A 25 2.05 -19.50 -3.81
C ILE A 25 3.52 -19.39 -4.20
N PRO A 26 4.43 -19.06 -3.26
CA PRO A 26 5.86 -19.10 -3.55
C PRO A 26 6.29 -20.54 -3.84
N SER A 27 7.34 -20.69 -4.66
CA SER A 27 7.94 -21.98 -4.99
C SER A 27 8.52 -22.70 -3.76
N VAL A 28 9.01 -21.92 -2.78
CA VAL A 28 9.58 -22.42 -1.54
C VAL A 28 8.47 -22.70 -0.52
N LYS A 29 8.30 -23.96 -0.13
CA LYS A 29 7.25 -24.43 0.79
C LYS A 29 7.22 -23.65 2.12
N ASP A 30 8.36 -23.43 2.75
CA ASP A 30 8.41 -22.75 4.06
C ASP A 30 7.97 -21.28 3.97
N ARG A 31 8.32 -20.59 2.87
CA ARG A 31 7.83 -19.23 2.61
C ARG A 31 6.32 -19.22 2.43
N ARG A 32 5.77 -20.22 1.71
CA ARG A 32 4.33 -20.35 1.52
C ARG A 32 3.61 -20.51 2.86
N LEU A 33 4.07 -21.46 3.68
CA LEU A 33 3.49 -21.73 4.99
C LEU A 33 3.56 -20.50 5.89
N HIS A 34 4.66 -19.74 5.84
CA HIS A 34 4.79 -18.53 6.64
C HIS A 34 3.88 -17.38 6.17
N ILE A 35 3.74 -17.19 4.85
CA ILE A 35 2.81 -16.19 4.30
C ILE A 35 1.36 -16.56 4.62
N ASP A 36 0.98 -17.83 4.49
CA ASP A 36 -0.35 -18.32 4.85
C ASP A 36 -0.63 -18.14 6.36
N PHE A 37 0.38 -18.31 7.20
CA PHE A 37 0.28 -18.05 8.65
C PHE A 37 0.06 -16.56 8.96
N LEU A 38 0.78 -15.66 8.28
CA LEU A 38 0.67 -14.21 8.52
C LEU A 38 -0.61 -13.61 7.89
N PHE A 39 -1.01 -14.11 6.73
CA PHE A 39 -2.07 -13.54 5.88
C PHE A 39 -3.00 -14.64 5.36
N SER A 40 -3.75 -15.27 6.25
CA SER A 40 -4.64 -16.41 5.93
C SER A 40 -5.71 -16.12 4.86
N ASN A 41 -6.12 -14.85 4.73
CA ASN A 41 -7.08 -14.39 3.71
C ASN A 41 -6.41 -14.09 2.35
N GLY A 42 -5.09 -14.27 2.24
CA GLY A 42 -4.29 -13.91 1.07
C GLY A 42 -3.69 -12.51 1.17
N ILE A 43 -2.97 -12.11 0.12
CA ILE A 43 -2.29 -10.82 0.00
C ILE A 43 -2.80 -10.07 -1.22
N SER A 44 -2.68 -8.74 -1.26
CA SER A 44 -3.02 -7.99 -2.46
C SER A 44 -1.93 -8.16 -3.52
N LYS A 45 -2.26 -7.98 -4.82
CA LYS A 45 -1.25 -7.92 -5.88
C LYS A 45 -0.19 -6.84 -5.61
N HIS A 46 -0.58 -5.77 -4.92
CA HIS A 46 0.32 -4.70 -4.51
C HIS A 46 1.27 -5.16 -3.40
N GLY A 47 0.73 -5.80 -2.35
CA GLY A 47 1.51 -6.32 -1.23
C GLY A 47 2.54 -7.39 -1.63
N MET A 48 2.21 -8.22 -2.62
CA MET A 48 3.15 -9.22 -3.17
C MET A 48 4.48 -8.62 -3.63
N ARG A 49 4.46 -7.40 -4.19
CA ARG A 49 5.66 -6.69 -4.65
C ARG A 49 6.61 -6.33 -3.50
N TYR A 50 6.10 -6.23 -2.29
CA TYR A 50 6.86 -5.93 -1.08
C TYR A 50 7.23 -7.18 -0.27
N LEU A 51 6.76 -8.36 -0.66
CA LEU A 51 7.07 -9.63 0.02
C LEU A 51 8.05 -10.51 -0.75
N ASP A 52 8.03 -10.48 -2.09
CA ASP A 52 8.81 -11.40 -2.92
C ASP A 52 9.71 -10.65 -3.91
N ASP A 53 10.96 -10.42 -3.51
CA ASP A 53 12.00 -9.73 -4.31
C ASP A 53 12.51 -10.57 -5.48
N GLU A 54 12.39 -11.92 -5.44
CA GLU A 54 12.92 -12.80 -6.49
C GLU A 54 12.31 -12.52 -7.87
N ASN A 55 11.04 -12.10 -7.90
CA ASN A 55 10.32 -11.73 -9.11
C ASN A 55 10.29 -10.22 -9.40
N TYR A 56 10.70 -9.38 -8.43
CA TYR A 56 10.62 -7.93 -8.51
C TYR A 56 11.96 -7.30 -8.11
N LYS A 57 13.02 -7.59 -8.88
CA LYS A 57 14.33 -6.92 -8.78
C LYS A 57 14.20 -5.44 -9.13
N ILE A 58 13.71 -4.64 -8.19
CA ILE A 58 13.61 -3.19 -8.34
C ILE A 58 14.85 -2.60 -7.66
N PRO A 59 15.80 -2.00 -8.41
CA PRO A 59 17.01 -1.43 -7.84
C PRO A 59 16.67 -0.41 -6.73
N GLY A 60 17.22 -0.61 -5.52
CA GLY A 60 17.00 0.26 -4.36
C GLY A 60 15.84 -0.12 -3.44
N VAL A 61 15.16 -1.25 -3.66
CA VAL A 61 13.95 -1.68 -2.90
C VAL A 61 14.23 -2.61 -1.71
N GLU A 62 15.47 -3.08 -1.51
CA GLU A 62 15.86 -3.85 -0.31
C GLU A 62 15.46 -3.14 1.00
N ARG A 63 15.58 -1.80 1.03
CA ARG A 63 15.18 -0.97 2.18
C ARG A 63 13.66 -0.92 2.40
N SER A 64 12.88 -1.16 1.35
CA SER A 64 11.42 -1.19 1.40
C SER A 64 10.91 -2.46 2.07
N HIS A 65 11.56 -3.62 1.86
CA HIS A 65 11.09 -4.88 2.45
C HIS A 65 11.23 -4.91 3.97
N ILE A 66 12.37 -4.44 4.49
CA ILE A 66 12.62 -4.32 5.94
C ILE A 66 11.64 -3.33 6.58
N LEU A 67 11.38 -2.21 5.89
CA LEU A 67 10.42 -1.21 6.35
C LEU A 67 9.02 -1.81 6.50
N GLU A 68 8.54 -2.49 5.46
CA GLU A 68 7.19 -3.07 5.43
C GLU A 68 6.99 -4.14 6.51
N ILE A 69 7.98 -5.01 6.75
CA ILE A 69 7.84 -6.05 7.80
C ILE A 69 7.87 -5.45 9.22
N ILE A 70 8.68 -4.41 9.46
CA ILE A 70 8.69 -3.69 10.74
C ILE A 70 7.34 -3.02 10.98
N PHE A 71 6.82 -2.31 9.97
CA PHE A 71 5.52 -1.64 10.06
C PHE A 71 4.40 -2.66 10.30
N GLU A 72 4.41 -3.81 9.62
CA GLU A 72 3.43 -4.86 9.82
C GLU A 72 3.51 -5.48 11.23
N TYR A 73 4.70 -5.71 11.79
CA TYR A 73 4.80 -6.22 13.16
C TYR A 73 4.31 -5.22 14.20
N ILE A 74 4.60 -3.91 14.02
CA ILE A 74 4.05 -2.87 14.89
C ILE A 74 2.53 -2.78 14.76
N ARG A 75 1.99 -2.89 13.53
CA ARG A 75 0.54 -2.96 13.31
C ARG A 75 -0.08 -4.14 14.07
N ARG A 76 0.48 -5.35 13.92
CA ARG A 76 -0.04 -6.56 14.59
C ARG A 76 0.04 -6.46 16.11
N GLY A 77 1.10 -5.85 16.64
CA GLY A 77 1.30 -5.70 18.08
C GLY A 77 0.43 -4.62 18.73
N HIS A 78 0.23 -3.48 18.07
CA HIS A 78 -0.38 -2.29 18.68
C HIS A 78 -1.67 -1.82 18.02
N PHE A 79 -1.89 -2.16 16.75
CA PHE A 79 -3.04 -1.72 15.94
C PHE A 79 -3.70 -2.88 15.16
N PRO A 80 -4.02 -4.03 15.81
CA PRO A 80 -4.35 -5.26 15.10
C PRO A 80 -5.63 -5.18 14.26
N LYS A 81 -6.51 -4.22 14.56
CA LYS A 81 -7.78 -3.98 13.85
C LYS A 81 -7.61 -3.17 12.54
N LEU A 82 -6.45 -2.54 12.33
CA LEU A 82 -6.19 -1.77 11.11
C LEU A 82 -5.76 -2.68 9.96
N PRO A 83 -6.06 -2.33 8.69
CA PRO A 83 -5.72 -3.18 7.56
C PRO A 83 -4.20 -3.29 7.38
N SER A 84 -3.72 -4.47 7.00
CA SER A 84 -2.32 -4.67 6.64
C SER A 84 -2.01 -4.03 5.29
N ARG A 85 -0.85 -3.36 5.16
CA ARG A 85 -0.36 -2.86 3.86
C ARG A 85 -0.21 -3.98 2.83
N TYR A 86 0.18 -5.18 3.27
CA TYR A 86 0.31 -6.36 2.41
C TYR A 86 -1.02 -6.87 1.87
N GLN A 87 -2.13 -6.53 2.52
CA GLN A 87 -3.48 -6.89 2.11
C GLN A 87 -4.25 -5.70 1.53
N SER A 88 -3.67 -4.50 1.54
CA SER A 88 -4.36 -3.28 1.12
C SER A 88 -4.10 -2.95 -0.36
N PHE A 89 -4.97 -2.11 -0.90
CA PHE A 89 -4.78 -1.42 -2.15
C PHE A 89 -4.69 0.08 -1.90
N PHE A 90 -3.77 0.79 -2.58
CA PHE A 90 -3.43 2.17 -2.22
C PHE A 90 -4.15 3.18 -3.11
N ALA A 91 -4.69 4.21 -2.47
CA ALA A 91 -5.42 5.29 -3.12
C ALA A 91 -5.16 6.63 -2.43
N PHE A 92 -5.75 7.68 -2.97
CA PHE A 92 -5.71 9.06 -2.50
C PHE A 92 -7.14 9.60 -2.39
N GLU A 93 -7.33 10.67 -1.63
CA GLU A 93 -8.63 11.29 -1.46
C GLU A 93 -8.96 12.22 -2.63
N LYS A 94 -7.92 12.78 -3.29
CA LYS A 94 -8.07 13.77 -4.34
C LYS A 94 -7.34 13.40 -5.63
N ILE A 95 -7.88 13.85 -6.76
CA ILE A 95 -7.30 13.62 -8.09
C ILE A 95 -5.95 14.34 -8.21
N GLU A 96 -5.81 15.53 -7.62
CA GLU A 96 -4.58 16.32 -7.67
C GLU A 96 -3.42 15.60 -6.97
N GLU A 97 -3.71 14.84 -5.90
CA GLU A 97 -2.73 14.01 -5.19
C GLU A 97 -2.26 12.85 -6.09
N CYS A 98 -3.16 12.25 -6.87
CA CYS A 98 -2.81 11.25 -7.87
C CYS A 98 -1.96 11.82 -9.00
N VAL A 99 -2.27 13.03 -9.49
CA VAL A 99 -1.50 13.74 -10.52
C VAL A 99 -0.11 14.08 -10.00
N TRP A 100 0.00 14.58 -8.78
CA TRP A 100 1.29 14.80 -8.12
C TRP A 100 2.07 13.50 -8.00
N PHE A 101 1.45 12.44 -7.47
CA PHE A 101 2.12 11.16 -7.22
C PHE A 101 2.66 10.51 -8.50
N ARG A 102 1.87 10.50 -9.58
CA ARG A 102 2.33 9.91 -10.85
C ARG A 102 3.48 10.71 -11.47
N ASN A 103 3.50 12.03 -11.26
CA ASN A 103 4.61 12.88 -11.70
C ASN A 103 5.87 12.63 -10.85
N ASP A 104 5.75 12.58 -9.52
CA ASP A 104 6.84 12.22 -8.59
C ASP A 104 7.44 10.86 -8.94
N LYS A 105 6.60 9.88 -9.28
CA LYS A 105 7.02 8.54 -9.68
C LYS A 105 7.44 8.40 -11.15
N LYS A 106 7.62 9.52 -11.88
CA LYS A 106 8.04 9.54 -13.29
C LYS A 106 7.15 8.68 -14.21
N SER A 107 5.84 8.70 -13.95
CA SER A 107 4.82 8.00 -14.74
C SER A 107 3.65 8.94 -15.06
N PRO A 108 3.89 10.09 -15.73
CA PRO A 108 2.89 11.14 -15.93
C PRO A 108 1.67 10.69 -16.74
N SER A 109 1.80 9.64 -17.56
CA SER A 109 0.72 9.05 -18.36
C SER A 109 -0.03 7.91 -17.64
N ALA A 110 0.33 7.56 -16.41
CA ALA A 110 -0.34 6.49 -15.69
C ALA A 110 -1.83 6.83 -15.48
N PRO A 111 -2.75 5.90 -15.81
CA PRO A 111 -4.17 6.13 -15.69
C PRO A 111 -4.58 6.24 -14.21
N ILE A 112 -5.59 7.08 -13.98
CA ILE A 112 -6.18 7.30 -12.65
C ILE A 112 -7.59 6.73 -12.67
N TYR A 113 -7.93 5.92 -11.67
CA TYR A 113 -9.26 5.34 -11.54
C TYR A 113 -9.93 5.83 -10.26
N GLU A 114 -11.24 6.12 -10.35
CA GLU A 114 -12.11 6.27 -9.19
C GLU A 114 -12.44 4.88 -8.65
N VAL A 115 -12.35 4.71 -7.34
CA VAL A 115 -12.58 3.45 -6.64
C VAL A 115 -13.44 3.64 -5.39
N GLU A 116 -14.18 2.60 -5.03
CA GLU A 116 -15.03 2.53 -3.83
C GLU A 116 -14.60 1.35 -2.95
N CYS A 117 -14.63 1.55 -1.64
CA CYS A 117 -14.30 0.54 -0.65
C CYS A 117 -15.05 0.80 0.66
N ASP A 118 -15.40 -0.27 1.38
CA ASP A 118 -16.12 -0.18 2.65
C ASP A 118 -15.20 0.13 3.83
N THR A 119 -14.03 -0.51 3.87
CA THR A 119 -13.09 -0.40 4.99
C THR A 119 -11.75 0.14 4.52
N TYR A 120 -11.34 1.26 5.11
CA TYR A 120 -10.11 1.93 4.73
C TYR A 120 -9.40 2.52 5.94
N PHE A 121 -8.11 2.80 5.78
CA PHE A 121 -7.29 3.51 6.76
C PHE A 121 -6.47 4.60 6.08
N ARG A 122 -6.29 5.73 6.76
CA ARG A 122 -5.61 6.91 6.23
C ARG A 122 -4.32 7.15 7.00
N ALA A 123 -3.21 7.29 6.29
CA ALA A 123 -1.88 7.40 6.89
C ALA A 123 -0.96 8.34 6.11
N ASP A 124 0.05 8.90 6.77
CA ASP A 124 1.02 9.81 6.14
C ASP A 124 2.20 9.01 5.56
N MET A 125 2.33 9.02 4.23
CA MET A 125 3.42 8.39 3.49
C MET A 125 4.79 8.92 3.89
N ASN A 126 4.87 10.14 4.44
CA ASN A 126 6.12 10.70 4.94
C ASN A 126 6.68 9.91 6.14
N CYS A 127 5.95 8.94 6.71
CA CYS A 127 6.51 8.00 7.69
C CYS A 127 7.32 6.86 7.05
N LEU A 128 7.17 6.61 5.75
CA LEU A 128 7.65 5.40 5.08
C LEU A 128 9.07 5.57 4.52
N TYR A 129 10.06 5.65 5.40
CA TYR A 129 11.47 5.66 5.00
C TYR A 129 12.37 5.04 6.07
N LEU A 130 13.44 4.38 5.62
CA LEU A 130 14.38 3.73 6.52
C LEU A 130 15.26 4.77 7.22
N LEU A 131 15.17 4.80 8.55
CA LEU A 131 15.98 5.64 9.41
C LEU A 131 17.19 4.86 9.94
N LYS A 132 18.28 5.59 10.24
CA LYS A 132 19.48 5.01 10.87
C LYS A 132 19.24 4.61 12.33
N ASN A 133 18.28 5.24 12.99
CA ASN A 133 17.91 5.00 14.38
C ASN A 133 16.61 4.18 14.44
N MET A 134 16.65 3.04 15.14
CA MET A 134 15.51 2.12 15.25
C MET A 134 14.39 2.65 16.16
N CYS A 135 14.71 3.48 17.15
CA CYS A 135 13.69 4.15 17.97
C CYS A 135 12.89 5.13 17.12
N ASP A 136 13.56 5.95 16.30
CA ASP A 136 12.87 6.89 15.41
C ASP A 136 12.02 6.15 14.37
N LEU A 137 12.51 5.01 13.85
CA LEU A 137 11.74 4.16 12.95
C LEU A 137 10.46 3.62 13.62
N SER A 138 10.57 3.17 14.87
CA SER A 138 9.42 2.72 15.66
C SER A 138 8.41 3.86 15.91
N ILE A 139 8.89 5.07 16.26
CA ILE A 139 8.04 6.26 16.42
C ILE A 139 7.29 6.56 15.12
N LYS A 140 7.96 6.51 13.97
CA LYS A 140 7.32 6.73 12.66
C LYS A 140 6.28 5.67 12.34
N ALA A 141 6.56 4.39 12.61
CA ALA A 141 5.58 3.33 12.43
C ALA A 141 4.34 3.51 13.34
N HIS A 142 4.53 3.93 14.59
CA HIS A 142 3.43 4.26 15.48
C HIS A 142 2.62 5.46 14.99
N ARG A 143 3.27 6.53 14.52
CA ARG A 143 2.58 7.69 13.93
C ARG A 143 1.78 7.32 12.69
N TYR A 144 2.38 6.51 11.82
CA TYR A 144 1.72 6.00 10.63
C TYR A 144 0.43 5.24 10.99
N TRP A 145 0.51 4.26 11.90
CA TRP A 145 -0.65 3.46 12.29
C TRP A 145 -1.62 4.17 13.24
N SER A 146 -1.23 5.27 13.88
CA SER A 146 -2.16 6.13 14.63
C SER A 146 -2.86 7.16 13.75
N GLY A 147 -2.52 7.23 12.45
CA GLY A 147 -3.07 8.23 11.52
C GLY A 147 -2.56 9.65 11.77
N GLN A 148 -1.42 9.79 12.45
CA GLN A 148 -0.82 11.08 12.76
C GLN A 148 0.13 11.53 11.63
N PRO A 149 0.31 12.86 11.43
CA PRO A 149 1.34 13.37 10.54
C PRO A 149 2.74 12.90 10.95
N ALA A 150 3.61 12.71 9.97
CA ALA A 150 4.97 12.24 10.22
C ALA A 150 5.79 13.25 11.03
N SER A 151 5.56 14.55 10.82
CA SER A 151 6.23 15.70 11.44
C SER A 151 5.48 17.00 11.09
N ASP A 152 6.09 18.16 11.32
CA ASP A 152 5.50 19.49 11.05
C ASP A 152 5.52 19.91 9.57
N ILE A 153 6.00 19.04 8.67
CA ILE A 153 5.91 19.26 7.23
C ILE A 153 4.52 18.88 6.71
N PRO A 154 4.05 19.45 5.59
CA PRO A 154 2.79 19.04 4.98
C PRO A 154 2.75 17.51 4.74
N PRO A 155 1.73 16.80 5.25
CA PRO A 155 1.61 15.36 5.11
C PRO A 155 1.28 14.96 3.67
N VAL A 156 1.72 13.77 3.27
CA VAL A 156 1.33 13.13 2.01
C VAL A 156 0.43 11.96 2.37
N TRP A 157 -0.87 12.19 2.34
CA TRP A 157 -1.84 11.19 2.78
C TRP A 157 -2.03 10.10 1.74
N GLU A 158 -1.95 8.85 2.17
CA GLU A 158 -2.41 7.68 1.42
C GLU A 158 -3.58 7.02 2.13
N ILE A 159 -4.39 6.33 1.34
CA ILE A 159 -5.53 5.55 1.79
C ILE A 159 -5.26 4.06 1.51
N LEU A 160 -5.23 3.26 2.57
CA LEU A 160 -5.16 1.81 2.53
C LEU A 160 -6.59 1.26 2.43
N LEU A 161 -6.99 0.84 1.25
CA LEU A 161 -8.30 0.23 0.98
C LEU A 161 -8.25 -1.28 1.23
N THR A 162 -9.24 -1.81 1.94
CA THR A 162 -9.36 -3.25 2.19
C THR A 162 -10.15 -3.91 1.06
N PRO A 163 -9.59 -4.91 0.35
CA PRO A 163 -10.33 -5.64 -0.66
C PRO A 163 -11.60 -6.33 -0.10
N PRO A 164 -12.66 -6.50 -0.91
CA PRO A 164 -12.79 -6.10 -2.32
C PRO A 164 -12.83 -4.59 -2.51
N VAL A 165 -12.07 -4.09 -3.50
CA VAL A 165 -12.13 -2.69 -3.95
C VAL A 165 -12.82 -2.64 -5.30
N LYS A 166 -13.89 -1.85 -5.41
CA LYS A 166 -14.66 -1.69 -6.64
C LYS A 166 -14.05 -0.60 -7.51
N ILE A 167 -13.83 -0.90 -8.79
CA ILE A 167 -13.44 0.09 -9.79
C ILE A 167 -14.68 0.76 -10.32
N VAL A 168 -14.75 2.09 -10.24
CA VAL A 168 -15.91 2.86 -10.68
C VAL A 168 -15.75 3.31 -12.12
N LYS A 169 -14.66 4.03 -12.43
CA LYS A 169 -14.38 4.56 -13.77
C LYS A 169 -12.94 5.02 -13.92
N LEU A 170 -12.49 5.11 -15.18
CA LEU A 170 -11.29 5.85 -15.56
C LEU A 170 -11.56 7.36 -15.45
N ILE A 171 -10.57 8.11 -14.96
CA ILE A 171 -10.61 9.57 -14.90
C ILE A 171 -9.91 10.15 -16.12
N GLU A 172 -10.67 10.92 -16.89
CA GLU A 172 -10.13 11.78 -17.96
C GLU A 172 -9.60 13.07 -17.33
N LEU A 173 -8.36 13.42 -17.64
CA LEU A 173 -7.75 14.67 -17.19
C LEU A 173 -7.78 15.64 -18.37
N ASN A 174 -8.47 16.75 -18.17
CA ASN A 174 -8.52 17.85 -19.14
C ASN A 174 -7.22 18.66 -19.15
#